data_AF-A0A820K2G7-F1
#
_entry.id   AF-A0A820K2G7-F1
#
_cell.length_a   1.000
_cell.length_b   1.000
_cell.length_c   1.000
_cell.angle_alpha   90.00
_cell.angle_beta   90.00
_cell.angle_gamma   90.00
#
_symmetry.space_group_name_H-M   'P 1'
#
loop_
_entity.id
_entity.type
_entity.pdbx_description
1 polymer ?
#
loop_
_entity_poly.entity_id
_entity_poly.type
_entity_poly.pdbx_seq_one_letter_code
_entity_poly.pdbx_strand_id
1 'polypeptide(L)'
;MDFDGLELMTGRRALPLLKQILNIDNNHYPERMGQAFLLNTPRFFPVLWNMCKSFVDPVTASKVFVLKKNEEASILLQHIDSNQLPQEYQGTCQSCPTAPNCVPVYELP
;
A
#
# COMPACT_ATOMS: atom_id res chain seq x y z
N MET A 1 -0.85 -1.14 -0.69
CA MET A 1 -1.75 -0.22 0.02
C MET A 1 -2.84 0.19 -0.94
N ASP A 2 -4.09 -0.04 -0.57
CA ASP A 2 -5.25 0.38 -1.35
C ASP A 2 -5.68 1.78 -0.89
N PHE A 3 -5.87 2.70 -1.84
CA PHE A 3 -6.34 4.06 -1.61
C PHE A 3 -7.74 4.32 -2.17
N ASP A 4 -8.48 3.27 -2.51
CA ASP A 4 -9.87 3.44 -2.91
C ASP A 4 -10.68 4.17 -1.83
N GLY A 5 -11.52 5.12 -2.26
CA GLY A 5 -12.27 5.99 -1.34
C GLY A 5 -11.45 7.05 -0.61
N LEU A 6 -10.15 7.24 -0.88
CA LEU A 6 -9.36 8.30 -0.23
C LEU A 6 -9.80 9.70 -0.69
N GLU A 7 -10.37 10.48 0.23
CA GLU A 7 -10.61 11.91 0.06
C GLU A 7 -9.40 12.77 0.44
N LEU A 8 -9.20 13.89 -0.25
CA LEU A 8 -8.05 14.78 -0.04
C LEU A 8 -7.97 15.32 1.41
N MET A 9 -9.11 15.67 2.02
CA MET A 9 -9.12 16.20 3.39
C MET A 9 -8.74 15.11 4.41
N THR A 10 -9.26 13.91 4.26
CA THR A 10 -8.93 12.75 5.10
C THR A 10 -7.45 12.37 4.92
N GLY A 11 -6.97 12.33 3.67
CA GLY A 11 -5.55 12.10 3.38
C GLY A 11 -4.62 13.12 4.04
N ARG A 12 -4.97 14.41 3.99
CA ARG A 12 -4.19 15.47 4.68
C ARG A 12 -4.17 15.29 6.20
N ARG A 13 -5.28 14.87 6.81
CA ARG A 13 -5.34 14.59 8.26
C ARG A 13 -4.52 13.36 8.64
N ALA A 14 -4.37 12.39 7.74
CA ALA A 14 -3.58 11.18 7.96
C ALA A 14 -2.07 11.39 7.78
N LEU A 15 -1.63 12.44 7.07
CA LEU A 15 -0.21 12.76 6.85
C LEU A 15 0.67 12.77 8.12
N PRO A 16 0.30 13.42 9.24
CA PRO A 16 1.13 13.41 10.44
C PRO A 16 1.32 12.01 11.03
N LEU A 17 0.26 11.18 11.00
CA LEU A 17 0.35 9.79 11.46
C LEU A 17 1.24 8.96 10.54
N LEU A 18 1.02 9.06 9.22
CA LEU A 18 1.86 8.40 8.22
C LEU A 18 3.33 8.78 8.39
N LYS A 19 3.61 10.05 8.67
CA LYS A 19 4.96 10.54 8.96
C LYS A 19 5.56 9.87 10.19
N GLN A 20 4.80 9.70 11.27
CA GLN A 20 5.29 9.01 12.47
C GLN A 20 5.59 7.54 12.19
N ILE A 21 4.73 6.84 11.46
CA ILE A 21 4.92 5.45 11.07
C ILE A 21 6.19 5.31 10.24
N LEU A 22 6.33 6.11 9.18
CA LEU A 22 7.51 6.09 8.32
C LEU A 22 8.80 6.44 9.09
N ASN A 23 8.72 7.33 10.07
CA ASN A 23 9.86 7.67 10.92
C ASN A 23 10.26 6.50 11.84
N ILE A 24 9.29 5.74 12.36
CA ILE A 24 9.57 4.54 13.15
C ILE A 24 10.20 3.47 12.25
N ASP A 25 9.60 3.20 11.09
CA ASP A 25 10.06 2.20 10.14
C ASP A 25 11.48 2.49 9.66
N ASN A 26 11.78 3.72 9.24
CA ASN A 26 13.10 4.06 8.73
C ASN A 26 14.19 4.04 9.82
N ASN A 27 13.89 4.47 11.05
CA ASN A 27 14.91 4.57 12.11
C ASN A 27 15.12 3.28 12.90
N HIS A 28 14.08 2.46 13.08
CA HIS A 28 14.14 1.25 13.90
C HIS A 28 14.10 -0.04 13.08
N TYR A 29 13.57 0.00 11.86
CA TYR A 29 13.48 -1.15 10.95
C TYR A 29 14.02 -0.84 9.54
N PRO A 30 15.24 -0.29 9.44
CA PRO A 30 15.82 0.03 8.15
C PRO A 30 15.89 -1.24 7.27
N GLU A 31 15.67 -1.05 5.98
CA GLU A 31 15.76 -2.10 4.94
C GLU A 31 14.75 -3.25 5.01
N ARG A 32 13.82 -3.27 5.98
CA ARG A 32 12.78 -4.31 6.02
C ARG A 32 11.73 -4.19 4.93
N MET A 33 11.51 -2.98 4.43
CA MET A 33 10.59 -2.77 3.31
C MET A 33 11.28 -3.23 2.01
N GLY A 34 10.72 -4.27 1.38
CA GLY A 34 11.16 -4.77 0.07
C GLY A 34 10.63 -3.90 -1.06
N GLN A 35 9.31 -3.94 -1.28
CA GLN A 35 8.59 -3.15 -2.29
C GLN A 35 7.23 -2.74 -1.74
N ALA A 36 6.75 -1.55 -2.10
CA ALA A 36 5.44 -1.04 -1.70
C ALA A 36 4.64 -0.62 -2.93
N PHE A 37 3.49 -1.27 -3.15
CA PHE A 37 2.58 -0.96 -4.24
C PHE A 37 1.41 -0.12 -3.75
N LEU A 38 1.15 1.02 -4.39
CA LEU A 38 0.06 1.93 -4.07
C LEU A 38 -1.00 1.82 -5.17
N LEU A 39 -2.19 1.34 -4.79
CA LEU A 39 -3.30 0.94 -5.65
C LEU A 39 -4.46 1.93 -5.54
N ASN A 40 -5.34 1.96 -6.54
CA ASN A 40 -6.53 2.79 -6.64
C ASN A 40 -6.27 4.26 -6.30
N THR A 41 -5.08 4.76 -6.66
CA THR A 41 -4.68 6.09 -6.23
C THR A 41 -5.52 7.18 -6.92
N PRO A 42 -6.07 8.15 -6.18
CA PRO A 42 -6.83 9.23 -6.79
C PRO A 42 -5.93 10.14 -7.63
N ARG A 43 -6.50 10.88 -8.57
CA ARG A 43 -5.73 11.74 -9.49
C ARG A 43 -4.83 12.77 -8.80
N PHE A 44 -5.14 13.16 -7.56
CA PHE A 44 -4.34 14.08 -6.76
C PHE A 44 -3.19 13.40 -5.98
N PHE A 45 -3.10 12.07 -5.98
CA PHE A 45 -2.14 11.31 -5.21
C PHE A 45 -0.67 11.65 -5.51
N PRO A 46 -0.25 11.92 -6.77
CA PRO A 46 1.13 12.33 -7.04
C PRO A 46 1.55 13.59 -6.26
N VAL A 47 0.61 14.52 -6.02
CA VAL A 47 0.84 15.73 -5.22
C VAL A 47 1.04 15.36 -3.75
N LEU A 48 0.18 14.52 -3.20
CA LEU A 48 0.29 14.03 -1.82
C LEU A 48 1.60 13.26 -1.61
N TRP A 49 1.96 12.40 -2.55
CA TRP A 49 3.17 11.61 -2.51
C TRP A 49 4.42 12.49 -2.56
N ASN A 50 4.44 13.53 -3.40
CA ASN A 50 5.55 14.49 -3.40
C ASN A 50 5.69 15.23 -2.05
N MET A 51 4.59 15.51 -1.35
CA MET A 51 4.68 16.06 0.01
C MET A 51 5.28 15.06 1.01
N CYS A 52 4.96 13.77 0.87
CA CYS A 52 5.53 12.71 1.71
C CYS A 52 7.01 12.43 1.40
N LYS A 53 7.40 12.41 0.12
CA LYS A 53 8.76 12.09 -0.33
C LYS A 53 9.82 12.96 0.32
N SER A 54 9.54 14.23 0.57
CA SER A 54 10.49 15.14 1.25
C SER A 54 10.86 14.68 2.67
N PHE A 55 10.10 13.76 3.26
CA PHE A 55 10.33 13.20 4.59
C PHE A 55 10.75 11.72 4.56
N VAL A 56 10.88 11.12 3.37
CA VAL A 56 11.23 9.71 3.20
C VAL A 56 12.60 9.63 2.54
N ASP A 57 13.46 8.75 3.06
CA ASP A 57 14.78 8.52 2.48
C ASP A 57 14.67 8.09 0.99
N PRO A 58 15.54 8.58 0.09
CA PRO A 58 15.50 8.24 -1.34
C PRO A 58 15.49 6.73 -1.62
N VAL A 59 16.16 5.91 -0.80
CA VAL A 59 16.17 4.46 -0.95
C VAL A 59 14.77 3.89 -0.68
N THR A 60 14.12 4.31 0.40
CA THR A 60 12.74 3.92 0.70
C THR A 60 11.77 4.43 -0.37
N ALA A 61 11.96 5.66 -0.86
CA ALA A 61 11.11 6.23 -1.91
C ALA A 61 11.21 5.49 -3.25
N SER A 62 12.39 4.94 -3.60
CA SER A 62 12.60 4.15 -4.82
C SER A 62 11.89 2.79 -4.81
N LYS A 63 11.53 2.29 -3.62
CA LYS A 63 10.81 1.02 -3.43
C LYS A 63 9.29 1.18 -3.53
N VAL A 64 8.79 2.41 -3.68
CA VAL A 64 7.36 2.73 -3.73
C VAL A 64 6.90 2.89 -5.18
N PHE A 65 5.99 2.03 -5.60
CA PHE A 65 5.38 2.01 -6.92
C PHE A 65 3.95 2.52 -6.85
N VAL A 66 3.69 3.66 -7.48
CA VAL A 66 2.33 4.19 -7.67
C VAL A 66 1.77 3.57 -8.94
N LEU A 67 0.80 2.67 -8.78
CA LEU A 67 0.20 1.96 -9.90
C LEU A 67 -0.96 2.79 -10.47
N LYS A 68 -1.06 2.81 -11.80
CA LYS A 68 -2.17 3.46 -12.50
C LYS A 68 -3.35 2.50 -12.57
N LYS A 69 -4.56 3.05 -12.42
CA LYS A 69 -5.81 2.31 -12.64
C LYS A 69 -5.75 1.55 -13.97
N ASN A 70 -6.07 0.26 -13.93
CA ASN A 70 -5.99 -0.72 -15.03
C ASN A 70 -4.62 -1.38 -15.30
N GLU A 71 -3.50 -0.85 -14.82
CA GLU A 71 -2.17 -1.50 -14.95
C GLU A 71 -1.82 -2.33 -13.70
N GLU A 72 -2.56 -2.12 -12.63
CA GLU A 72 -2.27 -2.59 -11.27
C GLU A 72 -2.15 -4.11 -11.18
N ALA A 73 -3.15 -4.83 -11.70
CA ALA A 73 -3.16 -6.28 -11.69
C ALA A 73 -1.99 -6.89 -12.48
N SER A 74 -1.68 -6.33 -13.65
CA SER A 74 -0.57 -6.82 -14.47
C SER A 74 0.78 -6.69 -13.77
N ILE A 75 0.97 -5.61 -13.01
CA ILE A 75 2.21 -5.34 -12.27
C ILE A 75 2.26 -6.19 -10.99
N LEU A 76 1.14 -6.34 -10.29
CA LEU A 76 1.06 -7.19 -9.10
C LEU A 76 1.35 -8.65 -9.44
N LEU A 77 0.79 -9.17 -10.53
CA LEU A 77 1.00 -10.55 -10.99
C LEU A 77 2.43 -10.83 -11.48
N GLN A 78 3.24 -9.81 -11.75
CA GLN A 78 4.68 -9.98 -12.00
C GLN A 78 5.49 -10.23 -10.73
N HIS A 79 4.95 -9.81 -9.57
CA HIS A 79 5.65 -9.86 -8.29
C HIS A 79 5.05 -10.86 -7.30
N ILE A 80 3.77 -11.20 -7.47
CA ILE A 80 2.98 -12.05 -6.59
C ILE A 80 2.30 -13.11 -7.45
N ASP A 81 2.45 -14.39 -7.07
CA ASP A 81 1.78 -15.48 -7.77
C ASP A 81 0.27 -15.33 -7.71
N SER A 82 -0.43 -15.69 -8.80
CA SER A 82 -1.88 -15.49 -8.91
C SER A 82 -2.65 -16.20 -7.80
N ASN A 83 -2.19 -17.36 -7.35
CA ASN A 83 -2.81 -18.14 -6.27
C ASN A 83 -2.65 -17.52 -4.87
N GLN A 84 -1.77 -16.54 -4.71
CA GLN A 84 -1.55 -15.80 -3.46
C GLN A 84 -2.22 -14.42 -3.47
N LEU A 85 -2.64 -13.94 -4.64
CA LEU A 85 -3.28 -12.65 -4.79
C LEU A 85 -4.81 -12.78 -4.65
N PRO A 86 -5.48 -11.95 -3.84
CA PRO A 86 -6.94 -11.94 -3.73
C PRO A 86 -7.64 -11.65 -5.07
N GLN A 87 -8.86 -12.16 -5.23
CA GLN A 87 -9.69 -11.92 -6.42
C GLN A 87 -9.98 -10.43 -6.67
N GLU A 88 -10.03 -9.62 -5.61
CA GLU A 88 -10.21 -8.16 -5.65
C GLU A 88 -9.13 -7.47 -6.49
N TYR A 89 -7.92 -8.02 -6.49
CA TYR A 89 -6.78 -7.56 -7.26
C TYR A 89 -6.51 -8.43 -8.49
N GLN A 90 -7.52 -9.17 -8.97
CA GLN A 90 -7.49 -10.05 -10.14
C GLN A 90 -6.61 -11.30 -9.98
N GLY A 91 -6.36 -11.74 -8.75
CA GLY A 91 -5.75 -13.04 -8.50
C GLY A 91 -6.75 -14.20 -8.47
N THR A 92 -6.24 -15.40 -8.19
CA THR A 92 -7.00 -16.65 -8.08
C THR A 92 -7.05 -17.17 -6.64
N CYS A 93 -6.51 -16.43 -5.66
CA CYS A 93 -6.62 -16.81 -4.25
C CYS A 93 -8.08 -16.74 -3.81
N GLN A 94 -8.69 -17.91 -3.61
CA GLN A 94 -10.09 -18.04 -3.22
C GLN A 94 -10.13 -18.20 -1.70
N SER A 95 -10.62 -17.16 -1.00
CA SER A 95 -10.86 -17.07 0.45
C SER A 95 -9.81 -17.75 1.34
N CYS A 96 -8.98 -16.95 2.03
CA CYS A 96 -8.31 -17.44 3.24
C CYS A 96 -9.38 -18.09 4.16
N PRO A 97 -9.17 -19.32 4.66
CA PRO A 97 -10.15 -20.02 5.48
C PRO A 97 -10.59 -19.24 6.74
N THR A 98 -9.84 -18.20 7.09
CA THR A 98 -9.97 -17.39 8.31
C THR A 98 -10.94 -16.22 8.23
N ALA A 99 -11.44 -15.77 7.05
CA ALA A 99 -12.43 -14.68 7.00
C ALA A 99 -13.10 -14.42 5.64
N PRO A 100 -14.34 -13.88 5.63
CA PRO A 100 -14.86 -13.20 4.44
C PRO A 100 -13.96 -12.00 4.09
N ASN A 101 -13.61 -11.85 2.81
CA ASN A 101 -12.78 -10.76 2.26
C ASN A 101 -11.30 -10.76 2.68
N CYS A 102 -10.74 -11.91 3.06
CA CYS A 102 -9.31 -12.04 3.40
C CYS A 102 -8.81 -11.13 4.55
N VAL A 103 -9.71 -10.55 5.34
CA VAL A 103 -9.35 -9.76 6.53
C VAL A 103 -9.13 -10.73 7.69
N PRO A 104 -7.90 -10.99 8.15
CA PRO A 104 -7.70 -11.91 9.27
C PRO A 104 -8.50 -11.43 10.49
N VAL A 105 -9.41 -12.28 10.98
CA VAL A 105 -10.09 -12.06 12.26
C VAL A 105 -9.06 -12.37 13.34
N TYR A 106 -8.45 -11.33 13.90
CA TYR A 106 -7.63 -11.48 15.10
C TYR A 106 -8.58 -11.56 16.30
N GLU A 107 -8.80 -12.76 16.82
CA GLU A 107 -9.39 -12.92 18.15
C GLU A 107 -8.36 -12.40 19.16
N LEU A 108 -8.63 -11.23 19.73
CA LEU A 108 -7.86 -10.69 20.85
C LEU A 108 -8.17 -11.56 22.09
N PRO A 109 -7.15 -12.08 22.81
CA PRO A 109 -7.36 -12.81 24.05
C PRO A 109 -7.93 -11.93 25.17
#